data_AF-A0A269Z034-F1
#
_entry.id   AF-A0A269Z034-F1
#
_cell.length_a   1.000
_cell.length_b   1.000
_cell.length_c   1.000
_cell.angle_alpha   90.00
_cell.angle_beta   90.00
_cell.angle_gamma   90.00
#
_symmetry.space_group_name_H-M   'P 1'
#
loop_
_entity.id
_entity.type
_entity.pdbx_description
1 polymer ?
#
loop_
_entity_poly.entity_id
_entity_poly.type
_entity_poly.pdbx_seq_one_letter_code
_entity_poly.pdbx_strand_id
1 'polypeptide(L)' 'NEHQDAKETVRRLEELGVKAKAYAHDLKDETQSQQLVKDVVDDFGGLNILVNNGGVQFPRDHFEEITPEQVKETF' A
#
# COMPACT_ATOMS: atom_id res chain seq x y z
N ASN A 1 12.75 6.73 2.33
CA ASN A 1 11.47 7.47 2.20
C ASN A 1 10.69 6.66 1.19
N GLU A 2 9.51 6.18 1.57
CA GLU A 2 8.63 5.29 0.80
C GLU A 2 8.61 5.59 -0.70
N HIS A 3 8.62 6.87 -1.11
CA HIS A 3 8.65 7.24 -2.52
C HIS A 3 9.91 6.80 -3.29
N GLN A 4 11.07 6.75 -2.65
CA GLN A 4 12.31 6.27 -3.28
C GLN A 4 12.33 4.75 -3.36
N ASP A 5 11.89 4.07 -2.30
CA ASP A 5 11.83 2.61 -2.22
C ASP A 5 10.83 2.05 -3.24
N ALA A 6 9.69 2.72 -3.41
CA ALA A 6 8.71 2.43 -4.46
C ALA A 6 9.27 2.62 -5.88
N LYS A 7 10.01 3.71 -6.14
CA LYS A 7 10.64 3.97 -7.44
C LYS A 7 11.69 2.91 -7.80
N GLU A 8 12.52 2.51 -6.84
CA GLU A 8 13.51 1.45 -7.05
C GLU A 8 12.84 0.10 -7.34
N THR A 9 11.72 -0.20 -6.67
CA THR A 9 10.94 -1.42 -6.94
C THR A 9 10.36 -1.42 -8.35
N VAL A 10 9.77 -0.29 -8.79
CA VAL A 10 9.27 -0.14 -10.17
C VAL A 10 10.40 -0.35 -11.18
N ARG A 11 11.57 0.29 -10.98
CA ARG A 11 12.73 0.13 -11.85
C ARG A 11 13.15 -1.34 -12.01
N ARG A 12 13.23 -2.09 -10.90
CA ARG A 12 13.59 -3.52 -10.94
C ARG A 12 12.57 -4.37 -11.68
N LEU A 13 11.28 -4.08 -11.54
CA LEU A 13 10.23 -4.77 -12.28
C LEU A 13 10.31 -4.47 -13.77
N GLU A 14 10.57 -3.21 -14.14
CA GLU A 14 10.77 -2.82 -15.54
C GLU A 14 12.01 -3.48 -16.17
N GLU A 15 13.10 -3.64 -15.40
CA GLU A 15 14.29 -4.41 -15.83
C GLU A 15 14.01 -5.89 -16.10
N LEU A 16 12.99 -6.46 -15.46
CA LEU A 16 12.49 -7.81 -15.71
C LEU A 16 11.52 -7.88 -16.91
N GLY A 17 11.26 -6.75 -17.57
CA GLY A 17 10.43 -6.66 -18.78
C GLY A 17 8.92 -6.60 -18.51
N VAL A 18 8.50 -6.33 -17.26
CA VAL A 18 7.08 -6.14 -16.93
C VAL A 18 6.75 -4.66 -16.74
N LYS A 19 5.52 -4.27 -17.09
CA LYS A 19 5.01 -2.92 -16.82
C LYS A 19 4.72 -2.79 -15.32
N ALA A 20 5.26 -1.75 -14.69
CA ALA A 20 5.03 -1.45 -13.28
C ALA A 20 4.76 0.05 -13.08
N LYS A 21 3.99 0.38 -12.05
CA LYS A 21 3.71 1.77 -11.66
C LYS A 21 3.46 1.81 -10.15
N ALA A 22 3.99 2.83 -9.49
CA ALA A 22 3.77 3.08 -8.08
C ALA A 22 2.71 4.16 -7.89
N TYR A 23 1.84 3.95 -6.90
CA TYR A 23 0.78 4.89 -6.53
C TYR A 23 0.88 5.16 -5.03
N ALA A 24 0.98 6.44 -4.66
CA ALA A 24 0.95 6.85 -3.27
C ALA A 24 -0.49 7.16 -2.87
N HIS A 25 -0.99 6.52 -1.82
CA HIS A 25 -2.30 6.75 -1.26
C HIS A 25 -2.32 6.36 0.22
N ASP A 26 -3.29 6.88 0.96
CA ASP A 26 -3.61 6.43 2.31
C ASP A 26 -4.70 5.35 2.26
N LEU A 27 -4.41 4.17 2.80
CA LEU A 27 -5.36 3.05 2.89
C LEU A 27 -6.56 3.36 3.81
N LYS A 28 -6.42 4.32 4.73
CA LYS A 28 -7.50 4.74 5.62
C LYS A 28 -8.49 5.70 4.96
N ASP A 29 -8.12 6.25 3.80
CA ASP A 29 -8.98 7.12 3.01
C ASP A 29 -9.65 6.30 1.90
N GLU A 30 -10.94 6.04 2.09
CA GLU A 30 -11.75 5.30 1.11
C GLU A 30 -11.75 5.97 -0.26
N THR A 31 -11.78 7.30 -0.31
CA THR A 31 -11.82 8.06 -1.57
C THR A 31 -10.52 7.87 -2.35
N GLN A 32 -9.39 7.90 -1.66
CA GLN A 32 -8.09 7.63 -2.28
C GLN A 32 -7.97 6.18 -2.76
N SER A 33 -8.51 5.22 -2.00
CA SER A 33 -8.53 3.81 -2.40
C SER A 33 -9.39 3.57 -3.65
N GLN A 34 -10.55 4.22 -3.75
CA GLN A 34 -11.39 4.16 -4.95
C GLN A 34 -10.68 4.78 -6.17
N GLN A 35 -10.03 5.93 -5.98
CA GLN A 35 -9.26 6.59 -7.04
C GLN A 35 -8.08 5.72 -7.52
N LEU A 36 -7.36 5.10 -6.59
CA LEU A 36 -6.27 4.17 -6.89
C LEU A 36 -6.73 3.04 -7.82
N VAL A 37 -7.83 2.37 -7.48
CA VAL A 37 -8.35 1.26 -8.29
C VAL A 37 -8.70 1.73 -9.69
N LYS A 38 -9.33 2.91 -9.80
CA LYS A 38 -9.65 3.52 -11.10
C LYS A 38 -8.38 3.78 -11.92
N ASP A 39 -7.38 4.42 -11.31
CA ASP A 39 -6.12 4.75 -12.00
C ASP A 39 -5.38 3.48 -12.46
N VAL A 40 -5.37 2.43 -11.64
CA VAL A 40 -4.78 1.13 -12.01
C VAL A 40 -5.52 0.52 -13.21
N VAL A 41 -6.85 0.53 -13.21
CA VAL A 41 -7.62 0.00 -14.34
C VAL A 41 -7.39 0.83 -15.62
N ASP A 42 -7.32 2.15 -15.51
CA ASP A 42 -7.05 3.03 -16.65
C ASP A 42 -5.62 2.83 -17.21
N ASP A 43 -4.63 2.64 -16.35
CA ASP A 43 -3.23 2.45 -16.75
C ASP A 43 -2.94 1.04 -17.31
N PHE A 44 -3.59 0.00 -16.78
CA PHE A 44 -3.28 -1.40 -17.09
C PHE A 44 -4.38 -2.13 -17.87
N GLY A 45 -5.54 -1.50 -18.07
CA GLY A 45 -6.68 -2.04 -18.82
C GLY A 45 -7.57 -3.02 -18.03
N GLY A 46 -7.28 -3.23 -16.75
CA GLY A 46 -8.06 -4.11 -15.88
C GLY A 46 -7.32 -4.47 -14.59
N LEU A 47 -8.03 -5.14 -13.68
CA LEU A 47 -7.50 -5.66 -12.41
C LEU A 47 -7.99 -7.09 -12.20
N ASN A 48 -7.08 -8.07 -12.19
CA ASN A 48 -7.43 -9.49 -12.02
C ASN A 48 -7.07 -10.04 -10.63
N ILE A 49 -6.03 -9.49 -10.00
CA ILE A 49 -5.50 -9.97 -8.73
C ILE A 49 -5.31 -8.75 -7.82
N LEU A 50 -5.82 -8.83 -6.59
CA LEU A 50 -5.60 -7.85 -5.53
C LEU A 50 -4.86 -8.52 -4.38
N VAL A 51 -3.76 -7.91 -3.94
CA VAL A 51 -2.99 -8.34 -2.76
C VAL A 51 -3.08 -7.27 -1.69
N ASN A 52 -3.91 -7.50 -0.67
CA ASN A 52 -4.04 -6.60 0.49
C ASN A 52 -2.92 -6.87 1.51
N ASN A 53 -1.73 -6.34 1.24
CA ASN A 53 -0.55 -6.48 2.11
C ASN A 53 -0.32 -5.27 3.03
N GLY A 54 -0.97 -4.13 2.78
CA GLY A 54 -0.78 -2.91 3.57
C GLY A 54 -1.24 -3.09 5.02
N GLY A 55 -0.44 -2.61 5.97
CA GLY A 55 -0.74 -2.67 7.39
C GLY A 55 0.34 -1.98 8.22
N VAL A 56 0.00 -1.62 9.45
CA VAL A 56 0.92 -1.06 10.43
C VAL A 56 1.03 -2.00 11.63
N GLN A 57 2.19 -2.02 12.28
CA GLN A 57 2.38 -2.77 13.50
C GLN A 57 3.05 -1.90 14.54
N PHE A 58 2.59 -2.00 15.78
CA PHE A 58 3.16 -1.33 16.94
C PHE A 58 3.54 -2.39 18.00
N PRO A 59 4.67 -3.10 17.83
CA PRO A 59 5.07 -4.16 18.76
C PRO A 59 5.27 -3.62 20.18
N ARG A 60 4.78 -4.37 21.17
CA ARG A 60 4.95 -4.14 22.61
C ARG A 60 5.33 -5.44 23.28
N ASP A 61 6.17 -5.36 24.32
CA ASP A 61 6.58 -6.53 25.09
C ASP A 61 5.48 -6.96 26.07
N HIS A 62 4.66 -6.00 26.51
CA HIS A 62 3.59 -6.21 27.46
C HIS A 62 2.25 -5.68 26.95
N PHE A 63 1.16 -6.39 27.25
CA PHE A 63 -0.18 -6.03 26.78
C PHE A 63 -0.66 -4.69 27.35
N GLU A 64 -0.30 -4.36 28.60
CA GLU A 64 -0.72 -3.12 29.25
C GLU A 64 -0.14 -1.85 28.59
N GLU A 65 0.84 -2.01 27.69
CA GLU A 65 1.48 -0.92 26.95
C GLU A 65 0.76 -0.57 25.64
N ILE A 66 -0.25 -1.35 25.25
CA ILE A 66 -1.03 -1.14 24.03
C ILE A 66 -2.10 -0.08 24.31
N THR A 67 -2.06 1.04 23.57
CA THR A 67 -3.08 2.08 23.72
C THR A 67 -4.32 1.79 22.85
N PRO A 68 -5.51 2.29 23.23
CA PRO A 68 -6.71 2.18 22.39
C PRO A 68 -6.54 2.77 21.00
N GLU A 69 -5.73 3.82 20.85
CA GLU A 69 -5.40 4.44 19.56
C GLU A 69 -4.59 3.48 18.71
N GLN A 70 -3.57 2.82 19.26
CA GLN A 70 -2.78 1.82 18.52
C GLN A 70 -3.65 0.65 18.03
N VAL A 71 -4.65 0.25 18.80
CA VAL A 71 -5.63 -0.77 18.39
C VAL A 71 -6.44 -0.27 17.18
N LYS A 72 -7.03 0.94 17.26
CA LYS A 72 -7.82 1.54 16.16
C LYS A 72 -6.99 1.82 14.90
N GLU A 73 -5.70 2.09 15.08
CA GLU A 73 -4.78 2.35 13.97
C GLU A 73 -4.42 1.05 13.23
N THR A 74 -4.53 -0.10 13.91
CA THR A 74 -4.18 -1.43 13.37
C THR A 74 -5.41 -2.15 12.78
N PHE A 75 -6.61 -1.94 13.33
CA PHE A 75 -7.87 -2.65 12.99
C PHE A 75 -9.01 -1.69 12.68
#